data_AF-A0A931F121-F1
#
_entry.id   AF-A0A931F121-F1
#
_cell.length_a   1.000
_cell.length_b   1.000
_cell.length_c   1.000
_cell.angle_alpha   90.00
_cell.angle_beta   90.00
_cell.angle_gamma   90.00
#
_symmetry.space_group_name_H-M   'P 1'
#
loop_
_entity.id
_entity.type
_entity.pdbx_description
1 polymer ?
#
loop_
_entity_poly.entity_id
_entity_poly.type
_entity_poly.pdbx_seq_one_letter_code
_entity_poly.pdbx_strand_id
1 'polypeptide(L)'
;MLVKRKHALRRPKDGPLTGTGDDLSLTSARRYEAFGRVMAALATEADFIESCRDLTWWRGSDHSWHVEWRDGPYASEVASLLAEQVRDPDYDGSLVTEAGPGSDGSAVLDVMGVRFELRAIDPMGRAGVRTRPGLWRLSEALDTTRRTNARHPWEELLGG
;
A
#
# COMPACT_ATOMS: atom_id res chain seq x y z
N MET A 1 7.57 15.82 78.01
CA MET A 1 8.80 15.09 77.63
C MET A 1 8.81 14.91 76.12
N LEU A 2 9.96 15.19 75.51
CA LEU A 2 10.20 15.39 74.08
C LEU A 2 11.09 14.24 73.60
N VAL A 3 10.70 13.50 72.56
CA VAL A 3 11.69 12.82 71.71
C VAL A 3 11.25 12.85 70.25
N LYS A 4 12.06 13.59 69.49
CA LYS A 4 12.07 13.82 68.05
C LYS A 4 12.81 12.64 67.41
N ARG A 5 12.27 12.00 66.37
CA ARG A 5 13.09 11.22 65.42
C ARG A 5 12.75 11.59 63.98
N LYS A 6 13.75 12.19 63.34
CA LYS A 6 13.84 12.43 61.90
C LYS A 6 14.14 11.11 61.20
N HIS A 7 13.39 10.78 60.15
CA HIS A 7 13.93 10.02 59.03
C HIS A 7 13.49 10.71 57.74
N ALA A 8 14.45 11.39 57.11
CA ALA A 8 14.39 11.68 55.70
C ALA A 8 14.65 10.36 54.96
N LEU A 9 13.71 9.93 54.11
CA LEU A 9 14.01 8.96 53.07
C LEU A 9 13.47 9.48 51.74
N ARG A 10 14.38 9.45 50.77
CA ARG A 10 14.32 9.94 49.40
C ARG A 10 12.98 9.72 48.68
N ARG A 11 12.58 10.76 47.96
CA ARG A 11 11.70 10.73 46.78
C ARG A 11 12.21 9.69 45.77
N PRO A 12 11.45 8.65 45.42
CA PRO A 12 11.67 7.93 44.18
C PRO A 12 11.26 8.85 43.03
N LYS A 13 12.21 9.11 42.14
CA LYS A 13 11.96 9.70 40.83
C LYS A 13 11.38 8.57 39.99
N ASP A 14 10.06 8.48 39.94
CA ASP A 14 9.37 7.68 38.94
C ASP A 14 9.60 8.37 37.59
N GLY A 15 10.66 7.94 36.90
CA GLY A 15 10.85 8.24 35.49
C GLY A 15 9.79 7.47 34.69
N PRO A 16 9.23 8.05 33.62
CA PRO A 16 8.33 7.32 32.75
C PRO A 16 9.13 6.29 31.96
N LEU A 17 8.99 5.01 32.31
CA LEU A 17 9.36 3.89 31.45
C LEU A 17 8.11 3.46 30.66
N THR A 18 7.65 4.33 29.77
CA THR A 18 6.60 4.06 28.79
C THR A 18 7.01 4.71 27.48
N GLY A 19 8.00 4.13 26.80
CA GLY A 19 8.50 4.65 25.52
C GLY A 19 8.46 3.62 24.40
N THR A 20 8.68 2.35 24.71
CA THR A 20 8.87 1.32 23.68
C THR A 20 7.55 0.74 23.15
N GLY A 21 6.51 0.62 23.97
CA GLY A 21 5.20 0.09 23.54
C GLY A 21 4.41 1.07 22.67
N ASP A 22 4.46 2.35 23.00
CA ASP A 22 3.77 3.41 22.26
C ASP A 22 4.46 3.69 20.92
N ASP A 23 5.79 3.66 20.87
CA ASP A 23 6.57 3.84 19.64
C ASP A 23 6.36 2.68 18.64
N LEU A 24 6.32 1.43 19.11
CA LEU A 24 5.97 0.28 18.26
C LEU A 24 4.51 0.37 17.76
N SER A 25 3.59 0.88 18.58
CA SER A 25 2.19 1.07 18.20
C SER A 25 2.04 2.18 17.18
N LEU A 26 2.71 3.32 17.36
CA LEU A 26 2.73 4.44 16.41
C LEU A 26 3.39 4.06 15.08
N THR A 27 4.48 3.29 15.11
CA THR A 27 5.08 2.76 13.88
C THR A 27 4.19 1.73 13.20
N SER A 28 3.37 0.99 13.94
CA SER A 28 2.38 0.08 13.35
C SER A 28 1.20 0.84 12.74
N ALA A 29 0.72 1.89 13.40
CA ALA A 29 -0.36 2.74 12.91
C ALA A 29 0.04 3.44 11.61
N ARG A 30 1.25 4.03 11.58
CA ARG A 30 1.82 4.63 10.38
C ARG A 30 1.94 3.64 9.23
N ARG A 31 2.29 2.38 9.50
CA ARG A 31 2.38 1.32 8.47
C ARG A 31 1.03 1.01 7.83
N TYR A 32 -0.04 0.94 8.61
CA TYR A 32 -1.39 0.72 8.08
C TYR A 32 -1.96 1.97 7.42
N GLU A 33 -1.62 3.17 7.92
CA GLU A 33 -1.99 4.43 7.28
C GLU A 33 -1.36 4.56 5.89
N ALA A 34 -0.04 4.33 5.78
CA ALA A 34 0.66 4.34 4.51
C ALA A 34 0.04 3.34 3.52
N PHE A 35 -0.26 2.13 3.98
CA PHE A 35 -0.94 1.11 3.17
C PHE A 35 -2.32 1.56 2.72
N GLY A 36 -3.13 2.12 3.62
CA GLY A 36 -4.45 2.64 3.29
C GLY A 36 -4.41 3.73 2.23
N ARG A 37 -3.44 4.65 2.30
CA ARG A 37 -3.25 5.71 1.29
C ARG A 37 -2.82 5.15 -0.06
N VAL A 38 -1.92 4.17 -0.09
CA VAL A 38 -1.51 3.48 -1.34
C VAL A 38 -2.72 2.78 -1.96
N MET A 39 -3.48 2.00 -1.20
CA MET A 39 -4.64 1.29 -1.73
C MET A 39 -5.75 2.25 -2.19
N ALA A 40 -5.95 3.38 -1.49
CA ALA A 40 -6.88 4.41 -1.92
C ALA A 40 -6.47 5.04 -3.26
N ALA A 41 -5.18 5.35 -3.44
CA ALA A 41 -4.65 5.87 -4.70
C ALA A 41 -4.76 4.86 -5.86
N LEU A 42 -4.54 3.56 -5.59
CA LEU A 42 -4.76 2.52 -6.60
C LEU A 42 -6.24 2.35 -6.93
N ALA A 43 -7.14 2.47 -5.93
CA ALA A 43 -8.57 2.33 -6.13
C ALA A 43 -9.19 3.48 -6.95
N THR A 44 -8.58 4.67 -6.96
CA THR A 44 -9.01 5.78 -7.82
C THR A 44 -8.67 5.56 -9.29
N GLU A 45 -7.79 4.60 -9.60
CA GLU A 45 -7.32 4.31 -10.94
C GLU A 45 -8.02 3.09 -11.53
N ALA A 46 -9.20 3.34 -12.12
CA ALA A 46 -10.02 2.29 -12.72
C ALA A 46 -9.25 1.46 -13.75
N ASP A 47 -8.44 2.11 -14.60
CA ASP A 47 -7.58 1.44 -15.59
C ASP A 47 -6.58 0.46 -14.93
N PHE A 48 -6.06 0.77 -13.74
CA PHE A 48 -5.16 -0.12 -12.99
C PHE A 48 -5.94 -1.33 -12.46
N ILE A 49 -7.04 -1.08 -11.75
CA ILE A 49 -7.83 -2.15 -11.12
C ILE A 49 -8.41 -3.11 -12.16
N GLU A 50 -8.88 -2.59 -13.29
CA GLU A 50 -9.46 -3.40 -14.36
C GLU A 50 -8.41 -4.16 -15.18
N SER A 51 -7.15 -3.71 -15.22
CA SER A 51 -6.13 -4.36 -16.06
C SER A 51 -5.25 -5.35 -15.32
N CYS A 52 -5.18 -5.24 -14.00
CA CYS A 52 -4.40 -6.12 -13.14
C CYS A 52 -5.18 -7.42 -12.87
N ARG A 53 -4.60 -8.55 -13.24
CA ARG A 53 -5.05 -9.87 -12.78
C ARG A 53 -4.34 -10.25 -11.50
N ASP A 54 -5.04 -11.03 -10.67
CA ASP A 54 -4.49 -11.64 -9.46
C ASP A 54 -3.77 -10.61 -8.55
N LEU A 55 -4.33 -9.39 -8.44
CA LEU A 55 -3.81 -8.34 -7.55
C LEU A 55 -3.86 -8.84 -6.10
N THR A 56 -2.70 -8.88 -5.47
CA THR A 56 -2.53 -9.34 -4.09
C THR A 56 -1.58 -8.41 -3.34
N TRP A 57 -1.74 -8.38 -2.02
CA TRP A 57 -0.85 -7.64 -1.14
C TRP A 57 -0.65 -8.41 0.16
N TRP A 58 0.54 -8.30 0.72
CA TRP A 58 0.88 -8.93 1.99
C TRP A 58 1.98 -8.15 2.69
N ARG A 59 2.10 -8.38 3.99
CA ARG A 59 3.17 -7.81 4.80
C ARG A 59 4.37 -8.74 4.82
N GLY A 60 5.54 -8.21 4.45
CA GLY A 60 6.82 -8.90 4.54
C GLY A 60 7.29 -9.12 5.98
N SER A 61 8.26 -10.02 6.15
CA SER A 61 8.92 -10.25 7.45
C SER A 61 9.77 -9.07 7.91
N ASP A 62 10.21 -8.25 6.97
CA ASP A 62 10.94 -6.99 7.14
C ASP A 62 10.02 -5.79 7.40
N HIS A 63 8.72 -6.03 7.60
CA HIS A 63 7.68 -5.01 7.78
C HIS A 63 7.41 -4.12 6.55
N SER A 64 7.93 -4.48 5.39
CA SER A 64 7.51 -3.88 4.12
C SER A 64 6.12 -4.38 3.71
N TRP A 65 5.49 -3.63 2.82
CA TRP A 65 4.32 -4.09 2.10
C TRP A 65 4.72 -4.54 0.71
N HIS A 66 4.25 -5.71 0.31
CA HIS A 66 4.38 -6.17 -1.06
C HIS A 66 3.03 -6.01 -1.75
N VAL A 67 3.06 -5.51 -2.99
CA VAL A 67 1.91 -5.43 -3.88
C VAL A 67 2.31 -6.10 -5.18
N GLU A 68 1.62 -7.19 -5.50
CA GLU A 68 1.90 -7.98 -6.70
C GLU A 68 0.65 -8.08 -7.57
N TRP A 69 0.84 -7.96 -8.88
CA TRP A 69 -0.21 -8.18 -9.87
C TRP A 69 0.37 -8.90 -11.08
N ARG A 70 -0.51 -9.48 -11.89
CA ARG A 70 -0.21 -10.12 -13.16
C ARG A 70 -0.86 -9.34 -14.30
N ASP A 71 -0.23 -9.34 -15.47
CA ASP A 71 -0.61 -8.49 -16.61
C ASP A 71 -0.62 -7.00 -16.19
N GLY A 72 -1.28 -6.13 -16.97
CA GLY A 72 -1.47 -4.74 -16.56
C GLY A 72 -0.22 -3.85 -16.75
N PRO A 73 -0.13 -2.76 -15.98
CA PRO A 73 0.93 -1.76 -16.11
C PRO A 73 2.27 -2.25 -15.56
N TYR A 74 3.34 -1.57 -15.99
CA TYR A 74 4.67 -1.73 -15.45
C TYR A 74 4.74 -1.29 -13.99
N ALA A 75 5.61 -1.92 -13.21
CA ALA A 75 5.84 -1.52 -11.82
C ALA A 75 6.34 -0.07 -11.70
N SER A 76 7.16 0.39 -12.64
CA SER A 76 7.60 1.79 -12.75
C SER A 76 6.46 2.77 -13.02
N GLU A 77 5.49 2.41 -13.87
CA GLU A 77 4.30 3.24 -14.15
C GLU A 77 3.42 3.36 -12.90
N VAL A 78 3.28 2.29 -12.13
CA VAL A 78 2.52 2.30 -10.87
C VAL A 78 3.26 3.09 -9.79
N ALA A 79 4.59 2.98 -9.69
CA ALA A 79 5.39 3.78 -8.77
C ALA A 79 5.25 5.28 -9.07
N SER A 80 5.34 5.67 -10.35
CA SER A 80 5.17 7.06 -10.80
C SER A 80 3.77 7.57 -10.45
N LEU A 81 2.74 6.76 -10.70
CA LEU A 81 1.36 7.11 -10.33
C LEU A 81 1.21 7.33 -8.83
N LEU A 82 1.77 6.45 -8.00
CA LEU A 82 1.67 6.58 -6.56
C LEU A 82 2.38 7.83 -6.06
N ALA A 83 3.52 8.20 -6.67
CA ALA A 83 4.21 9.45 -6.36
C ALA A 83 3.36 10.70 -6.67
N GLU A 84 2.50 10.64 -7.69
CA GLU A 84 1.61 11.75 -8.06
C GLU A 84 0.35 11.82 -7.20
N GLN A 85 -0.24 10.66 -6.86
CA GLN A 85 -1.58 10.55 -6.28
C GLN A 85 -1.59 10.40 -4.76
N VAL A 86 -0.54 9.85 -4.14
CA VAL A 86 -0.46 9.72 -2.69
C VAL A 86 -0.03 11.05 -2.09
N ARG A 87 -1.03 11.86 -1.70
CA ARG A 87 -0.83 13.19 -1.11
C ARG A 87 -1.42 13.27 0.29
N ASP A 88 -1.05 14.33 0.99
CA ASP A 88 -1.70 14.77 2.21
C ASP A 88 -2.25 16.18 1.98
N PRO A 89 -3.54 16.45 2.24
CA PRO A 89 -4.09 17.80 2.10
C PRO A 89 -3.46 18.81 3.07
N ASP A 90 -2.87 18.36 4.17
CA ASP A 90 -2.25 19.21 5.19
C ASP A 90 -0.72 19.31 5.04
N TYR A 91 -0.12 18.69 4.02
CA TYR A 91 1.33 18.70 3.77
C TYR A 91 1.66 18.87 2.28
N ASP A 92 2.34 19.97 1.95
CA ASP A 92 2.69 20.36 0.57
C ASP A 92 3.85 19.54 -0.06
N GLY A 93 4.46 18.61 0.69
CA GLY A 93 5.55 17.77 0.19
C GLY A 93 5.08 16.41 -0.35
N SER A 94 5.96 15.73 -1.10
CA SER A 94 5.70 14.36 -1.52
C SER A 94 5.73 13.42 -0.32
N LEU A 95 4.68 12.61 -0.15
CA LEU A 95 4.68 11.51 0.82
C LEU A 95 5.44 10.28 0.32
N VAL A 96 5.76 10.23 -0.97
CA VAL A 96 6.38 9.09 -1.65
C VAL A 96 7.80 9.46 -2.08
N THR A 97 8.74 8.58 -1.78
CA THR A 97 10.13 8.66 -2.25
C THR A 97 10.47 7.37 -2.98
N GLU A 98 11.04 7.46 -4.18
CA GLU A 98 11.57 6.26 -4.84
C GLU A 98 12.80 5.75 -4.10
N ALA A 99 12.80 4.46 -3.74
CA ALA A 99 13.89 3.83 -3.00
C ALA A 99 14.89 3.11 -3.91
N GLY A 100 14.76 3.28 -5.24
CA GLY A 100 15.63 2.70 -6.26
C GLY A 100 15.02 2.83 -7.66
N PRO A 101 15.79 2.55 -8.73
CA PRO A 101 15.28 2.63 -10.08
C PRO A 101 14.16 1.60 -10.31
N GLY A 102 13.01 2.07 -10.78
CA GLY A 102 11.91 1.22 -11.20
C GLY A 102 12.22 0.51 -12.53
N SER A 103 11.74 -0.72 -12.66
CA SER A 103 11.76 -1.52 -13.89
C SER A 103 10.35 -1.92 -14.28
N ASP A 104 10.22 -2.57 -15.43
CA ASP A 104 8.95 -3.10 -15.92
C ASP A 104 8.29 -4.04 -14.90
N GLY A 105 9.08 -4.95 -14.32
CA GLY A 105 8.58 -6.00 -13.42
C GLY A 105 8.68 -5.70 -11.93
N SER A 106 9.44 -4.69 -11.52
CA SER A 106 9.59 -4.34 -10.10
C SER A 106 9.96 -2.88 -9.87
N ALA A 107 9.40 -2.28 -8.83
CA ALA A 107 9.76 -0.95 -8.34
C ALA A 107 9.68 -0.93 -6.82
N VAL A 108 10.44 -0.04 -6.19
CA VAL A 108 10.45 0.08 -4.73
C VAL A 108 10.35 1.54 -4.32
N LEU A 109 9.44 1.82 -3.40
CA LEU A 109 9.13 3.17 -2.95
C LEU A 109 8.88 3.18 -1.45
N ASP A 110 9.20 4.30 -0.81
CA ASP A 110 8.92 4.57 0.59
C ASP A 110 7.76 5.57 0.68
N VAL A 111 6.64 5.17 1.29
CA VAL A 111 5.50 6.03 1.56
C VAL A 111 5.49 6.35 3.05
N MET A 112 5.62 7.63 3.41
CA MET A 112 5.68 8.06 4.82
C MET A 112 6.78 7.32 5.63
N GLY A 113 7.87 6.92 4.96
CA GLY A 113 8.95 6.13 5.55
C GLY A 113 8.65 4.63 5.73
N VAL A 114 7.60 4.12 5.09
CA VAL A 114 7.24 2.70 5.05
C VAL A 114 7.54 2.16 3.66
N ARG A 115 8.28 1.05 3.59
CA ARG A 115 8.72 0.46 2.31
C ARG A 115 7.61 -0.33 1.63
N PHE A 116 7.47 -0.12 0.32
CA PHE A 116 6.56 -0.82 -0.58
C PHE A 116 7.34 -1.43 -1.73
N GLU A 117 7.25 -2.75 -1.86
CA GLU A 117 7.77 -3.49 -3.00
C GLU A 117 6.65 -3.78 -3.98
N LEU A 118 6.76 -3.19 -5.17
CA LEU A 118 5.83 -3.42 -6.26
C LEU A 118 6.39 -4.50 -7.18
N ARG A 119 5.53 -5.43 -7.59
CA ARG A 119 5.89 -6.51 -8.50
C ARG A 119 4.82 -6.74 -9.56
N ALA A 120 5.23 -6.63 -10.81
CA ALA A 120 4.39 -6.92 -11.96
C ALA A 120 4.87 -8.21 -12.64
N ILE A 121 3.97 -9.18 -12.77
CA ILE A 121 4.23 -10.46 -13.43
C ILE A 121 3.69 -10.40 -14.86
N ASP A 122 4.56 -10.60 -15.85
CA ASP A 122 4.22 -10.49 -17.27
C ASP A 122 3.54 -9.14 -17.65
N PRO A 123 4.10 -7.98 -17.24
CA PRO A 123 3.48 -6.69 -17.50
C PRO A 123 3.52 -6.34 -18.99
N MET A 124 2.49 -5.64 -19.46
CA MET A 124 2.37 -5.19 -20.86
C MET A 124 2.44 -3.65 -20.98
N GLY A 125 2.46 -2.94 -19.86
CA GLY A 125 2.42 -1.49 -19.79
C GLY A 125 1.03 -0.92 -20.06
N ARG A 126 0.75 0.29 -19.56
CA ARG A 126 -0.57 0.94 -19.72
C ARG A 126 -0.98 1.10 -21.18
N ALA A 127 -0.04 1.45 -22.03
CA ALA A 127 -0.28 1.59 -23.47
C ALA A 127 -0.64 0.24 -24.11
N GLY A 128 0.07 -0.83 -23.74
CA GLY A 128 -0.19 -2.18 -24.24
C GLY A 128 -1.57 -2.70 -23.84
N VAL A 129 -1.96 -2.50 -22.57
CA VAL A 129 -3.28 -2.85 -22.04
C VAL A 129 -4.41 -2.22 -22.86
N ARG A 130 -4.32 -0.92 -23.17
CA ARG A 130 -5.35 -0.18 -23.93
C ARG A 130 -5.49 -0.65 -25.38
N THR A 131 -4.43 -1.22 -25.95
CA THR A 131 -4.42 -1.73 -27.33
C THR A 131 -4.82 -3.20 -27.45
N ARG A 132 -4.96 -3.93 -26.32
CA ARG A 132 -5.29 -5.36 -26.32
C ARG A 132 -6.76 -5.55 -26.72
N PRO A 133 -7.07 -6.32 -27.79
CA PRO A 133 -8.44 -6.62 -28.17
C PRO A 133 -9.21 -7.25 -26.99
N GLY A 134 -10.49 -6.87 -26.81
CA GLY A 134 -11.36 -7.28 -25.70
C GLY A 134 -11.64 -8.79 -25.54
N LEU A 135 -10.93 -9.64 -26.29
CA LEU A 135 -10.94 -11.10 -26.14
C LEU A 135 -10.53 -11.56 -24.73
N TRP A 136 -9.67 -10.79 -24.05
CA TRP A 136 -9.28 -11.10 -22.68
C TRP A 136 -10.43 -10.83 -21.68
N ARG A 137 -11.20 -9.74 -21.89
CA ARG A 137 -12.43 -9.43 -21.14
C ARG A 137 -13.53 -10.49 -21.36
N LEU A 138 -13.57 -11.10 -22.55
CA LEU A 138 -14.45 -12.24 -22.84
C LEU A 138 -14.02 -13.51 -22.10
N SER A 139 -12.73 -13.87 -22.09
CA SER A 139 -12.25 -15.03 -21.32
C SER A 139 -12.46 -14.87 -19.81
N GLU A 140 -12.37 -13.65 -19.29
CA GLU A 140 -12.65 -13.31 -17.90
C GLU A 140 -14.16 -13.37 -17.59
N ALA A 141 -15.00 -12.82 -18.46
CA ALA A 141 -16.45 -12.93 -18.36
C ALA A 141 -16.96 -14.38 -18.38
N LEU A 142 -16.23 -15.28 -19.04
CA LEU A 142 -16.55 -16.71 -19.14
C LEU A 142 -15.96 -17.55 -17.99
N ASP A 143 -15.04 -17.01 -17.19
CA ASP A 143 -14.51 -17.70 -16.01
C ASP A 143 -15.48 -17.59 -14.83
N THR A 144 -16.49 -18.45 -14.84
CA THR A 144 -17.52 -18.54 -13.78
C THR A 144 -17.00 -19.13 -12.47
N THR A 145 -15.74 -19.60 -12.43
CA THR A 145 -15.16 -20.19 -11.21
C THR A 145 -14.64 -19.14 -10.23
N ARG A 146 -14.50 -17.89 -10.67
CA ARG A 146 -14.04 -16.78 -9.83
C ARG A 146 -15.21 -16.03 -9.20
N ARG A 147 -15.28 -16.05 -7.87
CA ARG A 147 -16.09 -15.10 -7.09
C ARG A 147 -15.27 -13.84 -6.85
N THR A 148 -15.39 -12.86 -7.72
CA THR A 148 -14.92 -11.49 -7.48
C THR A 148 -16.08 -10.63 -6.98
N ASN A 149 -15.84 -9.76 -5.99
CA ASN A 149 -16.84 -8.82 -5.45
C ASN A 149 -17.07 -7.60 -6.37
N ALA A 150 -16.44 -7.57 -7.54
CA ALA A 150 -16.63 -6.55 -8.57
C ALA A 150 -17.71 -7.00 -9.57
N ARG A 151 -18.43 -6.02 -10.15
CA ARG A 151 -19.40 -6.25 -11.23
C ARG A 151 -18.78 -7.10 -12.32
N HIS A 152 -19.52 -8.09 -12.80
CA HIS A 152 -18.97 -8.99 -13.79
C HIS A 152 -18.88 -8.29 -15.16
N PRO A 153 -17.77 -8.42 -15.89
CA PRO A 153 -17.57 -7.75 -17.18
C PRO A 153 -18.63 -8.07 -18.25
N TRP A 154 -19.39 -9.16 -18.11
CA TRP A 154 -20.51 -9.47 -19.01
C TRP A 154 -21.75 -8.59 -18.80
N GLU A 155 -21.90 -7.94 -17.65
CA GLU A 155 -23.01 -7.01 -17.38
C GLU A 155 -22.90 -5.74 -18.24
N GLU A 156 -21.67 -5.29 -18.54
CA GLU A 156 -21.43 -4.14 -19.43
C GLU A 156 -21.58 -4.50 -20.91
N LEU A 157 -21.25 -5.74 -21.28
CA LEU A 157 -21.36 -6.23 -22.67
C LEU A 157 -22.80 -6.54 -23.09
N LEU A 158 -23.70 -6.80 -22.13
CA LEU A 158 -25.10 -7.15 -22.39
C LEU A 158 -26.08 -5.98 -22.13
N GLY A 159 -25.57 -4.79 -21.82
CA GLY A 159 -26.38 -3.57 -21.68
C GLY A 159 -27.19 -3.51 -20.39
N GLY A 160 -26.50 -3.56 -19.24
CA GLY A 160 -27.04 -3.13 -17.95
C GLY A 160 -27.23 -1.63 -17.85
#